data_AF-A0A0R0CXT1-F1
#
_entry.id   AF-A0A0R0CXT1-F1
#
_cell.length_a   1.000
_cell.length_b   1.000
_cell.length_c   1.000
_cell.angle_alpha   90.00
_cell.angle_beta   90.00
_cell.angle_gamma   90.00
#
_symmetry.space_group_name_H-M   'P 1'
#
loop_
_entity.id
_entity.type
_entity.pdbx_description
1 polymer ?
#
loop_
_entity_poly.entity_id
_entity_poly.type
_entity_poly.pdbx_seq_one_letter_code
_entity_poly.pdbx_strand_id
1 'polypeptide(L)'
;MLNYARLPLAAAACLLPFSMALAASSTPAASNAPGSSCIGDASQCPAWMPSQAEMRSSIADYFCELADQGLFQPRVKQLIRAESSPLNCGALQPEPGSNFVCGGEMRFIGKGGEIHRIQFSPTLRREQDGRIAFYVGDDEHAEHLWRVPAPRSSSPTCAPHG
;
A
#
# COMPACT_ATOMS: atom_id res chain seq x y z
N MET A 1 -34.68 67.87 29.30
CA MET A 1 -33.52 68.48 30.00
C MET A 1 -33.05 67.51 31.07
N LEU A 2 -31.75 67.24 31.07
CA LEU A 2 -31.07 66.09 31.69
C LEU A 2 -31.19 66.03 33.21
N ASN A 3 -31.17 64.82 33.77
CA ASN A 3 -30.33 64.61 34.95
C ASN A 3 -29.71 63.19 35.02
N TYR A 4 -28.44 63.18 35.41
CA TYR A 4 -27.43 62.12 35.37
C TYR A 4 -27.51 61.15 36.55
N ALA A 5 -27.16 59.87 36.33
CA ALA A 5 -26.44 59.01 37.29
C ALA A 5 -25.92 57.76 36.52
N ARG A 6 -24.70 57.77 35.95
CA ARG A 6 -23.41 57.33 36.52
C ARG A 6 -23.44 55.93 37.19
N LEU A 7 -22.98 54.93 36.43
CA LEU A 7 -22.39 53.67 36.89
C LEU A 7 -21.11 53.93 37.74
N PRO A 8 -20.77 53.05 38.70
CA PRO A 8 -19.81 51.97 38.38
C PRO A 8 -20.13 50.64 39.08
N LEU A 9 -20.00 49.51 38.36
CA LEU A 9 -19.96 48.18 38.99
C LEU A 9 -18.70 47.42 38.58
N ALA A 10 -17.93 47.09 39.62
CA ALA A 10 -17.10 45.91 39.83
C ALA A 10 -16.11 45.46 38.73
N ALA A 11 -14.83 45.64 39.05
CA ALA A 11 -13.74 44.81 38.57
C ALA A 11 -13.94 43.35 39.02
N ALA A 12 -13.87 42.41 38.09
CA ALA A 12 -13.69 40.99 38.40
C ALA A 12 -12.56 40.44 37.54
N ALA A 13 -11.47 40.08 38.21
CA ALA A 13 -10.30 39.44 37.62
C ALA A 13 -10.64 37.98 37.25
N CYS A 14 -10.66 37.67 35.95
CA CYS A 14 -10.69 36.29 35.48
C CYS A 14 -9.26 35.72 35.48
N LEU A 15 -8.98 34.87 36.45
CA LEU A 15 -7.89 33.90 36.42
C LEU A 15 -8.20 32.86 35.32
N LEU A 16 -7.42 32.86 34.24
CA LEU A 16 -7.45 31.79 33.22
C LEU A 16 -6.54 30.65 33.67
N PRO A 17 -7.04 29.41 33.88
CA PRO A 17 -6.17 28.25 33.95
C PRO A 17 -5.66 27.92 32.54
N PHE A 18 -4.34 27.90 32.42
CA PHE A 18 -3.57 27.53 31.25
C PHE A 18 -3.77 26.03 30.97
N SER A 19 -4.76 25.66 30.17
CA SER A 19 -4.88 24.28 29.67
C SER A 19 -3.84 24.06 28.57
N MET A 20 -2.63 23.64 28.96
CA MET A 20 -1.71 22.95 28.04
C MET A 20 -2.37 21.65 27.59
N ALA A 21 -3.03 21.68 26.43
CA ALA A 21 -3.31 20.46 25.69
C ALA A 21 -1.99 19.99 25.09
N LEU A 22 -1.35 18.99 25.72
CA LEU A 22 -0.36 18.18 25.05
C LEU A 22 -1.06 17.50 23.87
N ALA A 23 -0.79 17.98 22.66
CA ALA A 23 -1.11 17.25 21.45
C ALA A 23 -0.31 15.94 21.50
N ALA A 24 -0.97 14.86 21.94
CA ALA A 24 -0.45 13.53 21.78
C ALA A 24 -0.28 13.32 20.27
N SER A 25 0.96 13.10 19.84
CA SER A 25 1.28 12.65 18.50
C SER A 25 0.60 11.29 18.30
N SER A 26 -0.63 11.29 17.82
CA SER A 26 -1.29 10.09 17.34
C SER A 26 -0.62 9.73 16.02
N THR A 27 0.47 8.96 16.11
CA THR A 27 0.96 8.17 14.99
C THR A 27 -0.26 7.44 14.43
N PRO A 28 -0.66 7.67 13.16
CA PRO A 28 -1.80 6.97 12.62
C PRO A 28 -1.50 5.47 12.70
N ALA A 29 -2.27 4.74 13.48
CA ALA A 29 -2.33 3.29 13.36
C ALA A 29 -2.63 3.01 11.88
N ALA A 30 -1.79 2.20 11.22
CA ALA A 30 -2.01 1.81 9.84
C ALA A 30 -3.44 1.29 9.71
N SER A 31 -4.28 2.05 8.99
CA SER A 31 -5.70 1.79 8.87
C SER A 31 -5.91 0.43 8.18
N ASN A 32 -6.64 -0.47 8.84
CA ASN A 32 -6.99 -1.80 8.33
C ASN A 32 -8.29 -1.81 7.50
N ALA A 33 -8.79 -0.65 7.05
CA ALA A 33 -9.81 -0.62 5.99
C ALA A 33 -9.19 -1.11 4.67
N PRO A 34 -9.94 -1.74 3.74
CA PRO A 34 -9.45 -2.01 2.40
C PRO A 34 -9.23 -0.68 1.67
N GLY A 35 -8.09 -0.04 1.92
CA GLY A 35 -7.73 1.22 1.30
C GLY A 35 -7.59 1.06 -0.21
N SER A 36 -7.86 2.14 -0.94
CA SER A 36 -7.48 2.23 -2.36
C SER A 36 -5.97 2.00 -2.48
N SER A 37 -5.53 1.19 -3.44
CA SER A 37 -4.10 1.11 -3.79
C SER A 37 -3.62 2.32 -4.60
N CYS A 38 -4.57 3.13 -5.08
CA CYS A 38 -4.31 4.28 -5.92
C CYS A 38 -4.38 5.58 -5.12
N ILE A 39 -3.41 6.45 -5.34
CA ILE A 39 -3.35 7.80 -4.75
C ILE A 39 -3.15 8.80 -5.89
N GLY A 40 -4.15 9.63 -6.15
CA GLY A 40 -4.16 10.55 -7.28
C GLY A 40 -5.56 11.07 -7.59
N ASP A 41 -5.70 11.80 -8.70
CA ASP A 41 -7.00 12.24 -9.20
C ASP A 41 -7.80 11.11 -9.87
N ALA A 42 -9.05 11.35 -10.25
CA ALA A 42 -9.94 10.34 -10.82
C ALA A 42 -9.49 9.79 -12.19
N SER A 43 -8.64 10.50 -12.94
CA SER A 43 -8.12 10.02 -14.22
C SER A 43 -7.05 8.95 -14.03
N GLN A 44 -6.25 9.06 -12.97
CA GLN A 44 -5.23 8.09 -12.59
C GLN A 44 -5.75 7.06 -11.58
N CYS A 45 -6.78 7.41 -10.81
CA CYS A 45 -7.39 6.60 -9.77
C CYS A 45 -8.89 6.42 -9.97
N PRO A 46 -9.30 5.77 -11.07
CA PRO A 46 -10.70 5.46 -11.29
C PRO A 46 -11.21 4.42 -10.29
N ALA A 47 -12.53 4.40 -10.06
CA ALA A 47 -13.17 3.57 -9.04
C ALA A 47 -12.99 2.04 -9.23
N TRP A 48 -12.60 1.61 -10.43
CA TRP A 48 -12.32 0.19 -10.72
C TRP A 48 -10.93 -0.27 -10.28
N MET A 49 -10.06 0.66 -9.84
CA MET A 49 -8.70 0.32 -9.41
C MET A 49 -8.72 -0.75 -8.31
N PRO A 50 -7.80 -1.72 -8.35
CA PRO A 50 -7.66 -2.74 -7.31
C PRO A 50 -7.51 -2.15 -5.91
N SER A 51 -7.91 -2.92 -4.90
CA SER A 51 -7.69 -2.53 -3.51
C SER A 51 -6.24 -2.75 -3.08
N GLN A 52 -5.84 -2.10 -1.98
CA GLN A 52 -4.57 -2.37 -1.31
C GLN A 52 -4.41 -3.85 -0.95
N ALA A 53 -5.45 -4.48 -0.39
CA ALA A 53 -5.37 -5.87 0.04
C ALA A 53 -5.12 -6.81 -1.14
N GLU A 54 -5.87 -6.62 -2.23
CA GLU A 54 -5.72 -7.38 -3.46
C GLU A 54 -4.31 -7.23 -4.04
N MET A 55 -3.87 -5.98 -4.25
CA MET A 55 -2.57 -5.74 -4.88
C MET A 55 -1.40 -6.23 -4.05
N ARG A 56 -1.43 -6.00 -2.73
CA ARG A 56 -0.39 -6.52 -1.83
C ARG A 56 -0.34 -8.05 -1.86
N SER A 57 -1.48 -8.72 -2.06
CA SER A 57 -1.50 -10.17 -2.22
C SER A 57 -0.87 -10.59 -3.54
N SER A 58 -1.33 -10.04 -4.67
CA SER A 58 -0.82 -10.41 -5.99
C SER A 58 0.68 -10.14 -6.15
N ILE A 59 1.19 -9.06 -5.56
CA ILE A 59 2.63 -8.75 -5.54
C ILE A 59 3.41 -9.79 -4.73
N ALA A 60 2.91 -10.16 -3.55
CA ALA A 60 3.56 -11.19 -2.75
C ALA A 60 3.56 -12.55 -3.49
N ASP A 61 2.44 -12.92 -4.11
CA ASP A 61 2.32 -14.14 -4.92
C ASP A 61 3.34 -14.14 -6.07
N TYR A 62 3.50 -13.02 -6.79
CA TYR A 62 4.47 -12.86 -7.87
C TYR A 62 5.91 -13.11 -7.42
N PHE A 63 6.36 -12.44 -6.35
CA PHE A 63 7.74 -12.61 -5.88
C PHE A 63 8.01 -13.99 -5.30
N CYS A 64 7.00 -14.63 -4.72
CA CYS A 64 7.10 -16.00 -4.25
C CYS A 64 7.24 -16.99 -5.41
N GLU A 65 6.45 -16.82 -6.47
CA GLU A 65 6.60 -17.61 -7.69
C GLU A 65 7.98 -17.41 -8.35
N LEU A 66 8.49 -16.17 -8.42
CA LEU A 66 9.85 -15.92 -8.91
C LEU A 66 10.92 -16.62 -8.06
N ALA A 67 10.72 -16.68 -6.74
CA ALA A 67 11.61 -17.38 -5.84
C ALA A 67 11.57 -18.89 -6.02
N ASP A 68 10.36 -19.45 -6.19
CA ASP A 68 10.17 -20.88 -6.48
C ASP A 68 10.80 -21.30 -7.82
N GLN A 69 10.84 -20.38 -8.79
CA GLN A 69 11.49 -20.59 -10.09
C GLN A 69 13.00 -20.33 -10.09
N GLY A 70 13.56 -19.86 -8.96
CA GLY A 70 14.97 -19.47 -8.87
C GLY A 70 15.34 -18.21 -9.65
N LEU A 71 14.36 -17.48 -10.20
CA LEU A 71 14.54 -16.22 -10.92
C LEU A 71 14.81 -15.03 -9.98
N PHE A 72 14.45 -15.20 -8.71
CA PHE A 72 14.72 -14.24 -7.65
C PHE A 72 15.17 -14.97 -6.38
N GLN A 73 16.25 -14.53 -5.75
CA GLN A 73 16.70 -15.12 -4.48
C GLN A 73 16.79 -14.04 -3.40
N PRO A 74 15.84 -13.98 -2.46
CA PRO A 74 15.93 -13.03 -1.37
C PRO A 74 17.12 -13.35 -0.47
N ARG A 75 17.84 -12.32 -0.02
CA ARG A 75 19.05 -12.43 0.81
C ARG A 75 18.72 -12.75 2.27
N VAL A 76 18.02 -13.84 2.50
CA VAL A 76 17.65 -14.38 3.82
C VAL A 76 17.89 -15.89 3.85
N LYS A 77 18.31 -16.44 5.00
CA LYS A 77 18.70 -17.87 5.10
C LYS A 77 17.52 -18.84 4.96
N GLN A 78 16.38 -18.47 5.53
CA GLN A 78 15.14 -19.22 5.46
C GLN A 78 14.00 -18.22 5.48
N LEU A 79 13.35 -18.00 4.34
CA LEU A 79 12.23 -17.09 4.23
C LEU A 79 11.06 -17.61 5.08
N ILE A 80 10.46 -16.73 5.89
CA ILE A 80 9.26 -17.04 6.66
C ILE A 80 8.10 -16.10 6.34
N ARG A 81 8.40 -14.94 5.73
CA ARG A 81 7.38 -13.98 5.32
C ARG A 81 7.88 -13.13 4.15
N ALA A 82 7.01 -12.97 3.16
CA ALA A 82 7.13 -11.97 2.12
C ALA A 82 5.93 -11.01 2.22
N GLU A 83 6.20 -9.73 2.41
CA GLU A 83 5.16 -8.70 2.55
C GLU A 83 5.55 -7.44 1.78
N SER A 84 4.59 -6.81 1.11
CA SER A 84 4.84 -5.52 0.48
C SER A 84 4.61 -4.36 1.46
N SER A 85 5.10 -3.17 1.13
CA SER A 85 4.65 -1.89 1.69
C SER A 85 3.25 -1.53 1.19
N PRO A 86 2.59 -0.50 1.75
CA PRO A 86 1.52 0.17 1.03
C PRO A 86 1.98 0.53 -0.38
N LEU A 87 1.07 0.40 -1.34
CA LEU A 87 1.40 0.57 -2.75
C LEU A 87 0.88 1.93 -3.20
N ASN A 88 1.55 2.51 -4.18
CA ASN A 88 1.01 3.63 -4.93
C ASN A 88 0.80 3.19 -6.36
N CYS A 89 -0.46 2.94 -6.72
CA CYS A 89 -0.87 2.53 -8.04
C CYS A 89 -1.44 3.69 -8.84
N GLY A 90 -1.43 3.57 -10.17
CA GLY A 90 -2.07 4.50 -11.09
C GLY A 90 -2.47 3.79 -12.37
N ALA A 91 -3.73 3.98 -12.78
CA ALA A 91 -4.22 3.55 -14.08
C ALA A 91 -3.48 4.32 -15.18
N LEU A 92 -3.11 3.62 -16.25
CA LEU A 92 -2.54 4.27 -17.42
C LEU A 92 -3.60 5.04 -18.20
N GLN A 93 -4.85 4.55 -18.20
CA GLN A 93 -6.02 5.18 -18.81
C GLN A 93 -7.26 5.00 -17.91
N PRO A 94 -8.29 5.87 -17.98
CA PRO A 94 -9.42 5.85 -17.07
C PRO A 94 -10.42 4.72 -17.33
N GLU A 95 -10.39 4.06 -18.49
CA GLU A 95 -11.34 3.02 -18.87
C GLU A 95 -11.13 1.72 -18.06
N PRO A 96 -12.20 1.03 -17.62
CA PRO A 96 -12.08 -0.27 -16.97
C PRO A 96 -11.31 -1.28 -17.83
N GLY A 97 -10.39 -2.02 -17.19
CA GLY A 97 -9.55 -3.01 -17.87
C GLY A 97 -8.26 -2.43 -18.46
N SER A 98 -8.05 -1.12 -18.35
CA SER A 98 -6.78 -0.49 -18.69
C SER A 98 -5.64 -1.04 -17.85
N ASN A 99 -4.45 -1.05 -18.44
CA ASN A 99 -3.21 -1.35 -17.72
C ASN A 99 -2.97 -0.30 -16.62
N PHE A 100 -2.26 -0.68 -15.59
CA PHE A 100 -1.92 0.19 -14.47
C PHE A 100 -0.52 -0.14 -13.96
N VAL A 101 0.11 0.80 -13.25
CA VAL A 101 1.44 0.63 -12.66
C VAL A 101 1.31 0.75 -11.16
N CYS A 102 2.03 -0.07 -10.39
CA CYS A 102 2.07 0.02 -8.93
C CYS A 102 3.51 0.09 -8.43
N GLY A 103 3.84 1.10 -7.64
CA GLY A 103 5.13 1.22 -6.97
C GLY A 103 5.08 0.83 -5.50
N GLY A 104 6.14 0.18 -5.01
CA GLY A 104 6.30 -0.13 -3.58
C GLY A 104 7.60 -0.88 -3.25
N GLU A 105 7.74 -1.22 -1.98
CA GLU A 105 8.83 -2.03 -1.46
C GLU A 105 8.33 -3.44 -1.11
N MET A 106 9.10 -4.47 -1.44
CA MET A 106 8.95 -5.80 -0.86
C MET A 106 9.91 -6.00 0.29
N ARG A 107 9.43 -6.64 1.36
CA ARG A 107 10.20 -7.07 2.53
C ARG A 107 10.15 -8.59 2.63
N PHE A 108 11.33 -9.20 2.58
CA PHE A 108 11.54 -10.63 2.79
C PHE A 108 12.17 -10.83 4.15
N ILE A 109 11.47 -11.52 5.05
CA ILE A 109 11.87 -11.70 6.44
C ILE A 109 12.34 -13.14 6.63
N GLY A 110 13.58 -13.28 7.08
CA GLY A 110 14.20 -14.55 7.41
C GLY A 110 13.86 -15.02 8.82
N LYS A 111 13.94 -16.33 9.06
CA LYS A 111 13.79 -16.94 10.39
C LYS A 111 14.78 -16.37 11.43
N GLY A 112 15.96 -15.92 11.00
CA GLY A 112 16.97 -15.30 11.85
C GLY A 112 16.73 -13.81 12.12
N GLY A 113 15.62 -13.24 11.67
CA GLY A 113 15.31 -11.81 11.79
C GLY A 113 15.94 -10.94 10.70
N GLU A 114 16.64 -11.54 9.72
CA GLU A 114 17.16 -10.81 8.57
C GLU A 114 16.02 -10.23 7.74
N ILE A 115 16.22 -9.04 7.19
CA ILE A 115 15.25 -8.40 6.30
C ILE A 115 15.95 -7.99 5.01
N HIS A 116 15.55 -8.59 3.90
CA HIS A 116 15.94 -8.17 2.57
C HIS A 116 14.83 -7.30 1.96
N ARG A 117 15.21 -6.15 1.39
CA ARG A 117 14.28 -5.18 0.79
C ARG A 117 14.60 -4.97 -0.68
N ILE A 118 13.57 -4.89 -1.50
CA ILE A 118 13.68 -4.50 -2.91
C ILE A 118 12.57 -3.50 -3.25
N GLN A 119 12.84 -2.59 -4.17
CA GLN A 119 11.83 -1.74 -4.78
C GLN A 119 11.29 -2.39 -6.05
N PHE A 120 10.03 -2.13 -6.39
CA PHE A 120 9.41 -2.63 -7.61
C PHE A 120 8.43 -1.59 -8.19
N SER A 121 8.20 -1.70 -9.49
CA SER A 121 7.22 -0.89 -10.22
C SER A 121 6.67 -1.61 -11.47
N PRO A 122 6.02 -2.78 -11.34
CA PRO A 122 5.53 -3.53 -12.49
C PRO A 122 4.39 -2.79 -13.19
N THR A 123 4.29 -3.04 -14.50
CA THR A 123 3.05 -2.79 -15.25
C THR A 123 2.15 -4.01 -15.11
N LEU A 124 0.87 -3.76 -14.88
CA LEU A 124 -0.11 -4.73 -14.45
C LEU A 124 -1.39 -4.56 -15.26
N ARG A 125 -2.20 -5.62 -15.32
CA ARG A 125 -3.56 -5.56 -15.83
C ARG A 125 -4.47 -6.54 -15.10
N ARG A 126 -5.78 -6.29 -15.12
CA ARG A 126 -6.78 -7.24 -14.63
C ARG A 126 -7.21 -8.14 -15.79
N GLU A 127 -7.09 -9.45 -15.61
CA GLU A 127 -7.56 -10.44 -16.57
C GLU A 127 -9.08 -10.62 -16.51
N GLN A 128 -9.64 -11.27 -17.53
CA GLN A 128 -11.07 -11.60 -17.60
C GLN A 128 -11.54 -12.47 -16.41
N ASP A 129 -10.66 -13.31 -15.87
CA ASP A 129 -10.93 -14.14 -14.68
C ASP A 129 -10.83 -13.35 -13.36
N GLY A 130 -10.57 -12.05 -13.45
CA GLY A 130 -10.46 -11.14 -12.31
C GLY A 130 -9.08 -11.12 -11.65
N ARG A 131 -8.14 -11.99 -12.03
CA ARG A 131 -6.80 -12.00 -11.42
C ARG A 131 -5.90 -10.91 -12.00
N ILE A 132 -4.89 -10.52 -11.24
CA ILE A 132 -3.91 -9.52 -11.66
C ILE A 132 -2.76 -10.20 -12.41
N ALA A 133 -2.54 -9.80 -13.66
CA ALA A 133 -1.41 -10.23 -14.47
C ALA A 133 -0.29 -9.18 -14.44
N PHE A 134 0.94 -9.68 -14.51
CA PHE A 134 2.19 -8.93 -14.52
C PHE A 134 2.76 -8.90 -15.92
N TYR A 135 3.25 -7.75 -16.35
CA TYR A 135 4.05 -7.66 -17.55
C TYR A 135 5.45 -8.25 -17.31
N VAL A 136 5.86 -9.24 -18.10
CA VAL A 136 7.14 -9.97 -17.99
C VAL A 136 7.92 -9.95 -19.32
N GLY A 137 7.77 -8.88 -20.10
CA GLY A 137 8.44 -8.77 -21.40
C GLY A 137 9.95 -8.51 -21.30
N ASP A 138 10.71 -9.28 -22.09
CA ASP A 138 12.04 -8.93 -22.59
C ASP A 138 11.85 -8.60 -24.08
N ASP A 139 12.41 -7.49 -24.54
CA ASP A 139 12.01 -6.72 -25.72
C ASP A 139 12.20 -7.38 -27.10
N GLU A 140 12.61 -8.66 -27.15
CA GLU A 140 12.95 -9.31 -28.41
C GLU A 140 12.05 -10.49 -28.85
N HIS A 141 11.24 -11.08 -27.96
CA HIS A 141 10.48 -12.30 -28.32
C HIS A 141 9.03 -12.20 -27.83
N ALA A 142 8.17 -11.73 -28.72
CA ALA A 142 6.78 -11.33 -28.51
C ALA A 142 5.77 -12.46 -28.16
N GLU A 143 6.14 -13.46 -27.37
CA GLU A 143 5.19 -14.47 -26.89
C GLU A 143 5.25 -14.62 -25.36
N HIS A 144 4.11 -14.37 -24.71
CA HIS A 144 3.82 -14.45 -23.26
C HIS A 144 4.22 -13.24 -22.39
N LEU A 145 3.82 -12.03 -22.80
CA LEU A 145 4.12 -10.80 -22.05
C LEU A 145 3.36 -10.65 -20.72
N TRP A 146 2.25 -11.38 -20.52
CA TRP A 146 1.40 -11.23 -19.32
C TRP A 146 1.31 -12.55 -18.56
N ARG A 147 1.66 -12.52 -17.27
CA ARG A 147 1.64 -13.69 -16.40
C ARG A 147 0.83 -13.43 -15.14
N VAL A 148 -0.16 -14.29 -14.88
CA VAL A 148 -0.88 -14.29 -13.61
C VAL A 148 -0.09 -15.14 -12.60
N PRO A 149 0.26 -14.60 -11.42
CA PRO A 149 1.00 -15.37 -10.44
C PRO A 149 0.22 -16.58 -9.90
N ALA A 150 0.94 -17.67 -9.63
CA ALA A 150 0.43 -18.77 -8.84
C ALA A 150 0.19 -18.32 -7.38
N PRO A 151 -0.89 -18.75 -6.72
CA PRO A 151 -1.13 -18.39 -5.32
C PRO A 151 0.03 -18.81 -4.41
N ARG A 152 0.45 -17.94 -3.48
CA ARG A 152 1.53 -18.29 -2.53
C ARG A 152 1.20 -19.48 -1.63
N SER A 153 -0.07 -19.84 -1.47
CA SER A 153 -0.47 -21.01 -0.68
C SER A 153 0.08 -22.32 -1.23
N SER A 154 0.45 -22.35 -2.52
CA SER A 154 1.14 -23.48 -3.16
C SER A 154 2.65 -23.29 -3.29
N SER A 155 3.21 -22.20 -2.75
CA SER A 155 4.64 -21.86 -2.89
C SER A 155 5.51 -22.69 -1.95
N PRO A 156 6.47 -23.50 -2.43
CA PRO A 156 7.42 -24.18 -1.55
C PRO A 156 8.34 -23.20 -0.78
N THR A 157 8.55 -21.98 -1.29
CA THR A 157 9.42 -20.97 -0.63
C THR A 157 8.64 -20.07 0.34
N CYS A 158 7.39 -19.75 0.03
CA CYS A 158 6.60 -18.75 0.77
C CYS A 158 5.35 -19.30 1.45
N ALA A 159 5.04 -20.60 1.35
CA ALA A 159 3.91 -21.16 2.05
C ALA A 159 3.99 -20.81 3.54
N PRO A 160 2.84 -20.56 4.21
CA PRO A 160 2.84 -20.29 5.64
C PRO A 160 3.49 -21.48 6.37
N HIS A 161 4.70 -21.28 6.90
CA HIS A 161 5.29 -22.21 7.83
C HIS A 161 4.61 -21.97 9.18
N GLY A 162 3.77 -22.94 9.58
CA GLY A 162 3.12 -22.97 10.90
C GLY A 162 4.11 -23.05 12.04
#